data_AF-A0AAV6V6D8-F1
#
_entry.id   AF-A0AAV6V6D8-F1
#
_cell.length_a   1.000
_cell.length_b   1.000
_cell.length_c   1.000
_cell.angle_alpha   90.00
_cell.angle_beta   90.00
_cell.angle_gamma   90.00
#
_symmetry.space_group_name_H-M   'P 1'
#
loop_
_entity.id
_entity.type
_entity.pdbx_description
1 polymer ?
#
loop_
_entity_poly.entity_id
_entity_poly.type
_entity_poly.pdbx_seq_one_letter_code
_entity_poly.pdbx_strand_id
1 'polypeptide(L)'
;MGRKVEQFVLLLLVSGSVVPSAIPIWEMLTYEEKMGRLMYQFVHLVERYCKTSPSVDCRKTMTLHGISNLLNYEEYTLDLLDPDQRDSSKLVWQAATKSHYKYPPEKRFDQETYKSYNDQHLSASDSNDDGPQRVIVPAPKFFRRNMRHY
;
A
#
# COMPACT_ATOMS: atom_id res chain seq x y z
N MET A 1 -35.19 -42.89 -13.51
CA MET A 1 -33.90 -42.18 -13.38
C MET A 1 -34.01 -40.66 -13.16
N GLY A 2 -35.03 -39.95 -13.67
CA GLY A 2 -35.05 -38.47 -13.70
C GLY A 2 -35.10 -37.72 -12.36
N ARG A 3 -35.81 -38.22 -11.34
CA ARG A 3 -35.97 -37.52 -10.05
C ARG A 3 -34.67 -37.34 -9.27
N LYS A 4 -33.70 -38.25 -9.45
CA LYS A 4 -32.37 -38.12 -8.83
C LYS A 4 -31.56 -37.03 -9.52
N VAL A 5 -31.67 -36.90 -10.85
CA VAL A 5 -30.96 -35.87 -11.62
C VAL A 5 -31.48 -34.48 -11.28
N GLU A 6 -32.80 -34.30 -11.19
CA GLU A 6 -33.37 -33.01 -10.73
C GLU A 6 -32.92 -32.64 -9.32
N GLN A 7 -32.88 -33.59 -8.39
CA GLN A 7 -32.39 -33.34 -7.03
C GLN A 7 -30.90 -32.95 -7.02
N PHE A 8 -30.06 -33.61 -7.82
CA PHE A 8 -28.64 -33.24 -7.94
C PHE A 8 -28.44 -31.85 -8.55
N VAL A 9 -29.25 -31.48 -9.56
CA VAL A 9 -29.19 -30.17 -10.20
C VAL A 9 -29.64 -29.06 -9.25
N LEU A 10 -30.73 -29.28 -8.49
CA LEU A 10 -31.18 -28.34 -7.47
C LEU A 10 -30.15 -28.16 -6.35
N LEU A 11 -29.45 -29.23 -5.95
CA LEU A 11 -28.43 -29.17 -4.90
C LEU A 11 -27.16 -28.44 -5.36
N LEU A 12 -26.79 -28.56 -6.64
CA LEU A 12 -25.68 -27.80 -7.25
C LEU A 12 -26.00 -26.31 -7.45
N LEU A 13 -27.26 -25.96 -7.77
CA LEU A 13 -27.67 -24.56 -7.90
C LEU A 13 -27.70 -23.81 -6.56
N VAL A 14 -28.01 -24.50 -5.46
CA VAL A 14 -28.06 -23.90 -4.11
C VAL A 14 -26.66 -23.77 -3.48
N SER A 15 -25.68 -24.55 -3.91
CA SER A 15 -24.31 -24.50 -3.38
C SER A 15 -23.41 -23.45 -4.05
N GLY A 16 -23.87 -22.79 -5.11
CA GLY A 16 -23.12 -21.76 -5.85
C GLY A 16 -23.14 -20.36 -5.25
N SER A 17 -23.92 -20.09 -4.21
CA SER A 17 -24.13 -18.74 -3.64
C SER A 17 -23.22 -18.37 -2.47
N VAL A 18 -22.15 -19.13 -2.22
CA VAL A 18 -21.17 -18.77 -1.18
C VAL A 18 -20.24 -17.70 -1.74
N VAL A 19 -20.46 -16.43 -1.37
CA VAL A 19 -19.50 -15.36 -1.65
C VAL A 19 -18.32 -15.56 -0.71
N PRO A 20 -17.10 -15.85 -1.19
CA PRO A 20 -15.93 -15.87 -0.33
C PRO A 20 -15.74 -14.46 0.23
N SER A 21 -15.94 -14.26 1.53
CA SER A 21 -15.55 -13.04 2.22
C SER A 21 -14.03 -13.08 2.39
N ALA A 22 -13.30 -12.77 1.33
CA ALA A 22 -11.89 -12.49 1.45
C ALA A 22 -11.77 -11.21 2.29
N ILE A 23 -11.44 -11.38 3.58
CA ILE A 23 -11.16 -10.25 4.48
C ILE A 23 -9.90 -9.60 3.93
N PRO A 24 -9.95 -8.33 3.48
CA PRO A 24 -8.77 -7.66 2.94
C PRO A 24 -7.71 -7.57 4.03
N ILE A 25 -6.43 -7.68 3.64
CA ILE A 25 -5.29 -7.67 4.58
C ILE A 25 -5.37 -6.46 5.50
N TRP A 26 -5.84 -5.32 4.97
CA TRP A 26 -6.05 -4.06 5.69
C TRP A 26 -6.81 -4.20 7.01
N GLU A 27 -7.90 -4.98 7.03
CA GLU A 27 -8.73 -5.21 8.23
C GLU A 27 -7.97 -5.93 9.35
N MET A 28 -6.91 -6.66 9.02
CA MET A 28 -6.09 -7.40 9.98
C MET A 28 -4.92 -6.59 10.54
N LEU A 29 -4.68 -5.38 10.02
CA LEU A 29 -3.58 -4.53 10.49
C LEU A 29 -3.99 -3.82 11.78
N THR A 30 -3.01 -3.63 12.64
CA THR A 30 -3.15 -2.74 13.79
C THR A 30 -3.24 -1.28 13.33
N TYR A 31 -3.81 -0.42 14.18
CA TYR A 31 -3.83 1.03 13.97
C TYR A 31 -2.45 1.60 13.58
N GLU A 32 -1.38 1.19 14.26
CA GLU A 32 -0.02 1.68 14.01
C GLU A 32 0.49 1.28 12.62
N GLU A 33 0.20 0.05 12.18
CA GLU A 33 0.56 -0.43 10.85
C GLU A 33 -0.23 0.28 9.75
N LYS A 34 -1.53 0.50 9.95
CA LYS A 34 -2.37 1.29 9.04
C LYS A 34 -1.81 2.71 8.93
N MET A 35 -1.60 3.36 10.07
CA MET A 35 -1.07 4.73 10.12
C MET A 35 0.29 4.86 9.44
N GLY A 36 1.22 3.95 9.71
CA GLY A 36 2.55 3.95 9.08
C GLY A 36 2.47 3.86 7.56
N ARG A 37 1.58 3.02 7.01
CA ARG A 37 1.35 2.90 5.56
C ARG A 37 0.74 4.16 4.96
N LEU A 38 -0.26 4.75 5.62
CA LEU A 38 -0.89 6.00 5.18
C LEU A 38 0.09 7.17 5.18
N MET A 39 0.88 7.30 6.25
CA MET A 39 1.93 8.33 6.35
C MET A 39 2.98 8.16 5.26
N TYR A 40 3.44 6.93 4.99
CA TYR A 40 4.36 6.63 3.91
C TYR A 40 3.80 7.07 2.55
N GLN A 41 2.56 6.68 2.24
CA GLN A 41 1.90 7.07 0.98
C GLN A 41 1.77 8.59 0.87
N PHE A 42 1.38 9.25 1.97
CA PHE A 42 1.23 10.70 2.01
C PHE A 42 2.55 11.43 1.75
N VAL A 43 3.67 11.01 2.35
CA VAL A 43 4.99 11.63 2.10
C VAL A 43 5.38 11.57 0.62
N HIS A 44 5.07 10.47 -0.07
CA HIS A 44 5.32 10.34 -1.52
C HIS A 44 4.42 11.26 -2.35
N LEU A 45 3.18 11.49 -1.92
CA LEU A 45 2.29 12.46 -2.54
C LEU A 45 2.79 13.89 -2.34
N VAL A 46 3.27 14.22 -1.13
CA VAL A 46 3.87 15.53 -0.83
C VAL A 46 5.12 15.76 -1.67
N GLU A 47 5.99 14.76 -1.81
CA GLU A 47 7.18 14.88 -2.67
C GLU A 47 6.80 15.26 -4.10
N ARG A 48 5.79 14.57 -4.67
CA ARG A 48 5.29 14.89 -6.02
C ARG A 48 4.69 16.28 -6.11
N TYR A 49 3.88 16.68 -5.13
CA TYR A 49 3.25 17.99 -5.11
C TYR A 49 4.30 19.11 -5.04
N CYS A 50 5.31 18.94 -4.18
CA CYS A 50 6.29 19.96 -3.92
C CYS A 50 7.32 20.12 -5.05
N LYS A 51 7.44 19.16 -5.99
CA LYS A 51 8.27 19.35 -7.21
C LYS A 51 7.81 20.54 -8.06
N THR A 52 6.52 20.87 -8.02
CA THR A 52 5.95 21.99 -8.78
C THR A 52 5.65 23.21 -7.91
N SER A 53 5.94 23.15 -6.61
CA SER A 53 5.62 24.22 -5.68
C SER A 53 6.76 25.25 -5.61
N PRO A 54 6.46 26.56 -5.63
CA PRO A 54 7.47 27.61 -5.47
C PRO A 54 7.98 27.75 -4.02
N SER A 55 7.36 27.07 -3.05
CA SER A 55 7.67 27.22 -1.62
C SER A 55 8.90 26.41 -1.21
N VAL A 56 9.92 27.07 -0.66
CA VAL A 56 11.18 26.46 -0.18
C VAL A 56 10.95 25.39 0.89
N ASP A 57 10.01 25.62 1.80
CA ASP A 57 9.69 24.68 2.90
C ASP A 57 8.48 23.77 2.61
N CYS A 58 8.04 23.67 1.35
CA CYS A 58 6.81 22.95 0.97
C CYS A 58 6.73 21.56 1.60
N ARG A 59 7.77 20.75 1.42
CA ARG A 59 7.80 19.35 1.88
C ARG A 59 7.72 19.27 3.39
N LYS A 60 8.48 20.10 4.12
CA LYS A 60 8.51 20.07 5.58
C LYS A 60 7.16 20.44 6.17
N THR A 61 6.63 21.59 5.77
CA THR A 61 5.38 22.13 6.31
C THR A 61 4.19 21.24 5.97
N MET A 62 4.10 20.77 4.72
CA MET A 62 2.97 19.95 4.27
C MET A 62 2.99 18.56 4.89
N THR A 63 4.17 17.94 5.00
CA THR A 63 4.31 16.65 5.67
C THR A 63 3.93 16.73 7.14
N LEU A 64 4.45 17.72 7.89
CA LEU A 64 4.13 17.90 9.31
C LEU A 64 2.63 18.12 9.53
N HIS A 65 2.03 19.04 8.76
CA HIS A 65 0.60 19.33 8.85
C HIS A 65 -0.25 18.11 8.50
N GLY A 66 0.07 17.41 7.41
CA GLY A 66 -0.74 16.28 6.97
C GLY A 66 -0.61 15.04 7.83
N ILE A 67 0.57 14.75 8.36
CA ILE A 67 0.77 13.68 9.36
C ILE A 67 -0.03 14.00 10.62
N SER A 68 0.04 15.24 11.12
CA SER A 68 -0.72 15.64 12.31
C SER A 68 -2.23 15.46 12.11
N ASN A 69 -2.76 15.74 10.91
CA ASN A 69 -4.16 15.48 10.61
C ASN A 69 -4.48 13.98 10.55
N LEU A 70 -3.62 13.17 9.95
CA LEU A 70 -3.82 11.72 9.88
C LEU A 70 -3.88 11.10 11.28
N LEU A 71 -2.98 11.51 12.18
CA LEU A 71 -2.92 11.02 13.56
C LEU A 71 -4.15 11.36 14.41
N ASN A 72 -4.98 12.30 13.97
CA ASN A 72 -6.22 12.65 14.67
C ASN A 72 -7.41 11.77 14.26
N TYR A 73 -7.25 10.89 13.28
CA TYR A 73 -8.31 9.97 12.87
C TYR A 73 -8.32 8.71 13.73
N GLU A 74 -9.53 8.23 14.03
CA GLU A 74 -9.74 6.94 14.67
C GLU A 74 -9.57 5.79 13.67
N GLU A 75 -9.33 4.59 14.18
CA GLU A 75 -9.07 3.39 13.37
C GLU A 75 -10.12 3.15 12.28
N TYR A 76 -11.41 3.28 12.63
CA TYR A 76 -12.52 3.08 11.67
C TYR A 76 -12.42 4.03 10.47
N THR A 77 -11.85 5.22 10.65
CA THR A 77 -11.67 6.18 9.56
C THR A 77 -10.47 5.80 8.71
N LEU A 78 -9.43 5.20 9.30
CA LEU A 78 -8.29 4.67 8.57
C LEU A 78 -8.67 3.49 7.68
N ASP A 79 -9.71 2.72 8.06
CA ASP A 79 -10.27 1.64 7.22
C ASP A 79 -10.86 2.14 5.91
N LEU A 80 -11.37 3.38 5.91
CA LEU A 80 -11.84 4.05 4.70
C LEU A 80 -10.71 4.59 3.81
N LEU A 81 -9.46 4.55 4.30
CA LEU A 81 -8.28 5.06 3.62
C LEU A 81 -7.36 3.95 3.09
N ASP A 82 -7.84 2.71 3.04
CA ASP A 82 -7.08 1.55 2.54
C ASP A 82 -6.39 1.86 1.19
N PRO A 83 -5.04 1.85 1.13
CA PRO A 83 -4.25 2.10 -0.07
C PRO A 83 -4.61 1.20 -1.26
N ASP A 84 -5.12 0.00 -1.02
CA ASP A 84 -5.46 -0.94 -2.08
C ASP A 84 -6.84 -0.68 -2.70
N GLN A 85 -7.64 0.24 -2.13
CA GLN A 85 -8.89 0.69 -2.71
C GLN A 85 -8.69 1.63 -3.90
N ARG A 86 -9.70 1.67 -4.78
CA ARG A 86 -9.73 2.60 -5.91
C ARG A 86 -9.69 4.04 -5.42
N ASP A 87 -8.86 4.86 -6.04
CA ASP A 87 -8.67 6.28 -5.69
C ASP A 87 -8.14 6.53 -4.26
N SER A 88 -7.61 5.50 -3.58
CA SER A 88 -7.09 5.57 -2.21
C SER A 88 -6.11 6.73 -2.00
N SER A 89 -5.16 6.91 -2.93
CA SER A 89 -4.16 7.97 -2.83
C SER A 89 -4.79 9.36 -2.79
N LYS A 90 -5.91 9.56 -3.50
CA LYS A 90 -6.66 10.82 -3.47
C LYS A 90 -7.42 10.99 -2.16
N LEU A 91 -7.99 9.92 -1.61
CA LEU A 91 -8.64 9.94 -0.30
C LEU A 91 -7.64 10.24 0.82
N VAL A 92 -6.49 9.56 0.84
CA VAL A 92 -5.38 9.83 1.77
C VAL A 92 -4.92 11.27 1.66
N TRP A 93 -4.76 11.78 0.44
CA TRP A 93 -4.42 13.18 0.21
C TRP A 93 -5.47 14.12 0.80
N GLN A 94 -6.75 13.87 0.53
CA GLN A 94 -7.85 14.70 1.02
C GLN A 94 -7.94 14.68 2.55
N ALA A 95 -7.77 13.51 3.17
CA ALA A 95 -7.78 13.34 4.62
C ALA A 95 -6.61 14.11 5.27
N ALA A 96 -5.38 13.88 4.80
CA ALA A 96 -4.19 14.54 5.34
C ALA A 96 -4.20 16.06 5.13
N THR A 97 -4.69 16.52 3.96
CA THR A 97 -4.67 17.94 3.61
C THR A 97 -5.95 18.70 3.95
N LYS A 98 -6.96 17.99 4.49
CA LYS A 98 -8.33 18.48 4.69
C LYS A 98 -8.92 19.14 3.43
N SER A 99 -8.58 18.61 2.25
CA SER A 99 -9.00 19.11 0.94
C SER A 99 -8.62 20.57 0.61
N HIS A 100 -7.66 21.17 1.34
CA HIS A 100 -7.20 22.54 1.06
C HIS A 100 -6.24 22.64 -0.14
N TYR A 101 -5.74 21.51 -0.64
CA TYR A 101 -4.70 21.47 -1.67
C TYR A 101 -5.14 20.59 -2.84
N LYS A 102 -4.79 21.02 -4.06
CA LYS A 102 -5.00 20.23 -5.27
C LYS A 102 -4.20 18.94 -5.20
N TYR A 103 -4.78 17.84 -5.69
CA TYR A 103 -4.09 16.56 -5.75
C TYR A 103 -2.82 16.68 -6.61
N PRO A 104 -1.69 16.03 -6.23
CA PRO A 104 -0.46 16.11 -7.00
C PRO A 104 -0.66 15.60 -8.43
N PRO A 105 0.01 16.18 -9.43
CA PRO A 105 -0.06 15.67 -10.79
C PRO A 105 0.42 14.20 -10.84
N GLU A 106 -0.16 13.45 -11.76
CA GLU A 106 0.20 12.05 -11.97
C GLU A 106 1.68 11.92 -12.33
N LYS A 107 2.31 10.82 -11.91
CA LYS A 107 3.68 10.56 -12.34
C LYS A 107 3.63 10.42 -13.87
N ARG A 108 4.33 11.30 -14.59
CA ARG A 108 4.68 11.02 -15.98
C ARG A 108 5.50 9.73 -15.93
N PHE A 109 4.99 8.67 -16.55
CA PHE A 109 5.70 7.40 -16.65
C PHE A 109 6.85 7.60 -17.64
N ASP A 110 7.96 8.13 -17.15
CA ASP A 110 9.22 7.99 -17.86
C ASP A 110 9.62 6.51 -17.72
N GLN A 111 9.85 5.87 -18.85
CA GLN A 111 9.79 4.43 -19.12
C GLN A 111 10.82 3.55 -18.36
N GLU A 112 11.53 4.09 -17.38
CA GLU A 112 12.65 3.43 -16.68
C GLU A 112 12.22 2.52 -15.52
N THR A 113 11.00 2.67 -14.99
CA THR A 113 10.57 1.90 -13.80
C THR A 113 10.14 0.45 -14.11
N TYR A 114 9.91 0.09 -15.38
CA TYR A 114 9.44 -1.25 -15.76
C TYR A 114 10.55 -2.32 -15.83
N LYS A 115 11.82 -1.96 -15.67
CA LYS A 115 12.93 -2.94 -15.70
C LYS A 115 13.31 -3.54 -14.34
N SER A 116 12.81 -3.02 -13.22
CA SER A 116 13.33 -3.42 -11.90
C SER A 116 12.68 -4.69 -11.28
N TYR A 117 11.68 -5.31 -11.92
CA TYR A 117 10.98 -6.47 -11.33
C TYR A 117 11.29 -7.84 -11.97
N ASN A 118 12.05 -7.90 -13.08
CA ASN A 118 12.28 -9.16 -13.81
C ASN A 118 13.73 -9.68 -13.84
N ASP A 119 14.73 -8.95 -13.34
CA ASP A 119 16.15 -9.33 -13.55
C ASP A 119 16.93 -9.65 -12.26
N GLN A 120 16.30 -10.26 -11.25
CA GLN A 120 17.03 -10.83 -10.11
C GLN A 120 16.92 -12.35 -10.06
N HIS A 121 17.32 -12.99 -11.16
CA HIS A 121 17.88 -14.33 -11.12
C HIS A 121 19.26 -14.31 -11.80
N LEU A 122 20.29 -14.45 -10.96
CA LEU A 122 21.59 -15.04 -11.27
C LEU A 122 22.53 -14.27 -12.23
N SER A 123 23.44 -13.48 -11.65
CA SER A 123 24.88 -13.65 -11.88
C SER A 123 25.67 -12.65 -11.03
N ALA A 124 26.57 -13.18 -10.20
CA ALA A 124 27.63 -12.43 -9.57
C ALA A 124 28.56 -11.84 -10.64
N SER A 125 28.86 -10.55 -10.55
CA SER A 125 30.14 -10.02 -11.00
C SER A 125 30.41 -8.66 -10.36
N ASP A 126 31.60 -8.58 -9.84
CA ASP A 126 32.27 -7.48 -9.15
C ASP A 126 32.43 -6.25 -10.06
N SER A 127 32.10 -5.06 -9.56
CA SER A 127 32.63 -3.76 -10.03
C SER A 127 32.17 -2.62 -9.12
N ASN A 128 33.16 -1.84 -8.68
CA ASN A 128 33.04 -0.63 -7.87
C ASN A 128 32.15 0.43 -8.54
N ASP A 129 31.11 0.91 -7.85
CA ASP A 129 30.45 2.18 -8.17
C ASP A 129 29.84 2.81 -6.91
N ASP A 130 30.09 4.10 -6.73
CA ASP A 130 29.81 4.91 -5.54
C ASP A 130 28.34 5.36 -5.56
N GLY A 131 27.44 4.45 -5.18
CA GLY A 131 26.01 4.70 -5.00
C GLY A 131 25.64 4.92 -3.52
N PRO A 132 24.53 5.64 -3.23
CA PRO A 132 24.13 5.92 -1.85
C PRO A 132 23.92 4.61 -1.09
N GLN A 133 24.68 4.43 0.01
CA GLN A 133 24.63 3.22 0.82
C GLN A 133 23.20 2.86 1.20
N ARG A 134 22.74 1.72 0.69
CA ARG A 134 21.46 1.12 1.07
C ARG A 134 21.59 0.67 2.52
N VAL A 135 21.04 1.45 3.45
CA VAL A 135 20.93 1.05 4.85
C VAL A 135 19.89 -0.07 4.93
N ILE A 136 20.36 -1.31 4.92
CA ILE A 136 19.53 -2.49 5.14
C ILE A 136 19.27 -2.55 6.65
N VAL A 137 18.06 -2.16 7.05
CA VAL A 137 17.62 -2.32 8.44
C VAL A 137 17.34 -3.82 8.66
N PRO A 138 18.01 -4.49 9.61
CA PRO A 138 17.76 -5.89 9.87
C PRO A 138 16.31 -6.12 10.30
N ALA A 139 15.67 -7.16 9.77
CA ALA A 139 14.35 -7.56 10.21
C ALA A 139 14.34 -7.80 11.74
N PRO A 140 13.32 -7.33 12.47
CA PRO A 140 13.20 -7.58 13.91
C PRO A 140 13.21 -9.09 14.19
N LYS A 141 13.94 -9.49 15.23
CA LYS A 141 14.33 -10.89 15.54
C LYS A 141 13.16 -11.86 15.79
N PHE A 142 11.92 -11.38 15.81
CA PHE A 142 10.73 -12.20 16.08
C PHE A 142 10.34 -13.16 14.93
N PHE A 143 10.87 -12.98 13.72
CA PHE A 143 10.51 -13.82 12.56
C PHE A 143 11.42 -15.05 12.31
N ARG A 144 12.42 -15.33 13.15
CA ARG A 144 13.20 -16.58 13.02
C ARG A 144 12.52 -17.75 13.74
N ARG A 145 11.41 -18.26 13.18
CA ARG A 145 10.92 -19.61 13.53
C ARG A 145 11.64 -20.61 12.63
N ASN A 146 12.52 -21.41 13.25
CA ASN A 146 13.18 -22.56 12.65
C ASN A 146 12.14 -23.51 12.02
N MET A 147 12.11 -23.62 10.69
CA MET A 147 11.63 -24.84 10.04
C MET A 147 12.83 -25.76 9.84
N ARG A 148 12.98 -26.70 10.77
CA ARG A 148 13.89 -27.84 10.67
C ARG A 148 13.08 -28.95 9.98
N HIS A 149 13.40 -29.23 8.71
CA HIS A 149 12.80 -30.34 7.96
C HIS A 149 13.28 -31.68 8.55
N TYR A 150 12.34 -32.60 8.77
CA TYR A 150 12.55 -34.04 8.92
C TYR A 150 12.38 -34.69 7.55
#